data_AF-A0ABD3MD57-F1
#
_entry.id   AF-A0ABD3MD57-F1
#
_cell.length_a   1.000
_cell.length_b   1.000
_cell.length_c   1.000
_cell.angle_alpha   90.00
_cell.angle_beta   90.00
_cell.angle_gamma   90.00
#
_symmetry.space_group_name_H-M   'P 1'
#
loop_
_entity.id
_entity.type
_entity.pdbx_description
1 polymer ?
#
loop_
_entity_poly.entity_id
_entity_poly.type
_entity_poly.pdbx_seq_one_letter_code
_entity_poly.pdbx_strand_id
1 'polypeptide(L)'
;MAPPSASLSLFRSLLREAAKVDNYNFRVYALRRVRIGFENNRNLTGGEAEDAFVEGKEQLEILKRQAVLGHLYPTARSVMETV
;
A
#
# COMPACT_ATOMS: atom_id res chain seq x y z
N MET A 1 15.69 -1.63 -14.97
CA MET A 1 14.68 -2.54 -14.41
C MET A 1 15.02 -2.81 -12.94
N ALA A 2 14.19 -2.37 -11.99
CA ALA A 2 14.37 -2.77 -10.59
C ALA A 2 14.33 -4.30 -10.51
N PRO A 3 15.24 -4.94 -9.74
CA PRO A 3 15.30 -6.39 -9.71
C PRO A 3 13.96 -6.94 -9.21
N PRO A 4 13.47 -8.07 -9.75
CA PRO A 4 12.16 -8.64 -9.40
C PRO A 4 12.01 -8.93 -7.89
N SER A 5 13.13 -9.14 -7.20
CA SER A 5 13.17 -9.24 -5.73
C SER A 5 12.79 -7.93 -5.02
N ALA A 6 13.22 -6.78 -5.55
CA ALA A 6 12.96 -5.47 -4.97
C ALA A 6 11.50 -5.05 -5.16
N SER A 7 10.90 -5.28 -6.33
CA SER A 7 9.48 -4.97 -6.59
C SER A 7 8.56 -5.81 -5.70
N LEU A 8 8.85 -7.11 -5.53
CA LEU A 8 8.10 -7.98 -4.60
C LEU A 8 8.30 -7.59 -3.14
N SER A 9 9.50 -7.13 -2.76
CA SER A 9 9.76 -6.60 -1.41
C SER A 9 8.94 -5.34 -1.13
N LEU A 10 8.89 -4.42 -2.10
CA LEU A 10 8.08 -3.21 -2.03
C LEU A 10 6.60 -3.54 -1.91
N PHE A 11 6.08 -4.45 -2.74
CA PHE A 11 4.69 -4.91 -2.66
C PHE A 11 4.32 -5.45 -1.28
N ARG A 12 5.16 -6.33 -0.71
CA ARG A 12 4.94 -6.88 0.63
C ARG A 12 4.99 -5.80 1.70
N SER A 13 5.86 -4.80 1.53
CA SER A 13 5.97 -3.67 2.46
C SER A 13 4.72 -2.78 2.41
N LEU A 14 4.22 -2.46 1.22
CA LEU A 14 2.97 -1.71 1.02
C LEU A 14 1.78 -2.42 1.67
N LEU A 15 1.63 -3.74 1.46
CA LEU A 15 0.57 -4.52 2.08
C LEU A 15 0.66 -4.52 3.61
N ARG A 16 1.88 -4.64 4.16
CA ARG A 16 2.11 -4.61 5.61
C ARG A 16 1.75 -3.25 6.20
N GLU A 17 2.16 -2.14 5.60
CA GLU A 17 1.82 -0.81 6.11
C GLU A 17 0.33 -0.50 5.95
N ALA A 18 -0.29 -0.87 4.83
CA ALA A 18 -1.73 -0.72 4.63
C ALA A 18 -2.56 -1.47 5.70
N ALA A 19 -2.10 -2.65 6.11
CA ALA A 19 -2.78 -3.45 7.14
C ALA A 19 -2.72 -2.82 8.55
N LYS A 20 -1.76 -1.93 8.82
CA LYS A 20 -1.64 -1.23 10.11
C LYS A 20 -2.59 -0.05 10.27
N VAL A 21 -3.31 0.35 9.22
CA VAL A 21 -4.24 1.49 9.34
C VAL A 21 -5.45 1.04 10.15
N ASP A 22 -5.75 1.72 11.25
CA ASP A 22 -6.85 1.36 12.15
C ASP A 22 -8.24 1.53 11.51
N ASN A 23 -8.42 2.55 10.68
CA ASN A 23 -9.70 2.79 10.02
C ASN A 23 -10.00 1.69 8.98
N TYR A 24 -11.08 0.93 9.19
CA TYR A 24 -11.52 -0.16 8.31
C TYR A 24 -11.59 0.24 6.82
N ASN A 25 -12.28 1.33 6.51
CA ASN A 25 -12.51 1.74 5.13
C ASN A 25 -11.19 2.06 4.44
N PHE A 26 -10.31 2.79 5.13
CA PHE A 26 -9.01 3.14 4.60
C PHE A 26 -8.11 1.91 4.43
N ARG A 27 -8.08 1.01 5.43
CA ARG A 27 -7.31 -0.24 5.37
C ARG A 27 -7.72 -1.10 4.19
N VAL A 28 -9.02 -1.35 4.02
CA VAL A 28 -9.55 -2.18 2.93
C VAL A 28 -9.29 -1.52 1.57
N TYR A 29 -9.49 -0.20 1.47
CA TYR A 29 -9.17 0.56 0.25
C TYR A 29 -7.68 0.46 -0.10
N ALA A 30 -6.79 0.73 0.86
CA ALA A 30 -5.35 0.72 0.64
C ALA A 30 -4.86 -0.67 0.21
N LEU A 31 -5.31 -1.74 0.87
CA LEU A 31 -4.98 -3.11 0.49
C LEU A 31 -5.43 -3.44 -0.94
N ARG A 32 -6.66 -3.04 -1.31
CA ARG A 32 -7.17 -3.23 -2.67
C ARG A 32 -6.35 -2.43 -3.69
N ARG A 33 -6.09 -1.14 -3.41
CA ARG A 33 -5.35 -0.24 -4.30
C ARG A 33 -3.93 -0.73 -4.57
N VAL A 34 -3.23 -1.24 -3.55
CA VAL A 34 -1.90 -1.83 -3.67
C VAL A 34 -1.93 -3.07 -4.58
N ARG A 35 -2.90 -3.98 -4.37
CA ARG A 35 -3.04 -5.18 -5.22
C ARG A 35 -3.32 -4.83 -6.68
N ILE A 36 -4.31 -3.98 -6.91
CA ILE A 36 -4.69 -3.54 -8.27
C ILE A 36 -3.52 -2.82 -8.95
N GLY A 37 -2.84 -1.91 -8.25
CA GLY A 37 -1.70 -1.18 -8.80
C GLY A 37 -0.57 -2.12 -9.22
N PHE A 38 -0.25 -3.12 -8.39
CA PHE A 38 0.79 -4.09 -8.72
C PHE A 38 0.41 -5.03 -9.87
N GLU A 39 -0.86 -5.42 -9.96
CA GLU A 39 -1.38 -6.25 -11.05
C GLU A 39 -1.39 -5.51 -12.38
N ASN A 40 -1.86 -4.26 -12.39
CA ASN A 40 -1.87 -3.40 -13.58
C ASN A 40 -0.45 -3.14 -14.12
N ASN A 41 0.52 -3.00 -13.23
CA ASN A 41 1.90 -2.68 -13.59
C ASN A 41 2.79 -3.92 -13.81
N ARG A 42 2.23 -5.14 -13.74
CA ARG A 42 2.99 -6.40 -13.74
C ARG A 42 3.85 -6.61 -14.99
N ASN A 43 3.37 -6.11 -16.13
CA ASN A 43 4.02 -6.32 -17.43
C ASN A 43 4.82 -5.11 -17.91
N LEU A 44 4.94 -4.04 -17.09
CA LEU A 44 5.77 -2.89 -17.44
C LEU A 44 7.24 -3.30 -17.51
N THR A 45 7.99 -2.67 -18.42
CA THR A 45 9.42 -2.93 -18.62
C THR A 45 10.17 -1.62 -18.85
N GLY A 46 11.50 -1.66 -18.78
CA GLY A 46 12.32 -0.48 -19.04
C GLY A 46 12.07 0.67 -18.06
N GLY A 47 11.92 1.89 -18.59
CA GLY A 47 11.73 3.12 -17.80
C GLY A 47 10.39 3.18 -17.07
N GLU A 48 9.30 2.70 -17.70
CA GLU A 48 7.97 2.71 -17.08
C GLU A 48 7.92 1.88 -15.79
N ALA A 49 8.65 0.76 -15.77
CA ALA A 49 8.77 -0.07 -14.57
C ALA A 49 9.58 0.61 -13.46
N GLU A 50 10.55 1.45 -13.83
CA GLU A 50 11.33 2.24 -12.87
C GLU A 50 10.50 3.37 -12.27
N ASP A 51 9.74 4.09 -13.11
CA ASP A 51 8.83 5.15 -12.68
C ASP A 51 7.75 4.62 -11.73
N ALA A 52 7.11 3.50 -12.10
CA ALA A 52 6.12 2.83 -11.25
C ALA A 52 6.74 2.35 -9.92
N PHE A 53 8.01 1.96 -9.91
CA PHE A 53 8.71 1.56 -8.70
C PHE A 53 9.03 2.76 -7.80
N VAL A 54 9.40 3.91 -8.37
CA VAL A 54 9.59 5.17 -7.65
C VAL A 54 8.26 5.63 -7.04
N GLU A 55 7.19 5.66 -7.81
CA GLU A 55 5.84 5.98 -7.33
C GLU A 55 5.45 5.05 -6.16
N GLY A 56 5.68 3.74 -6.30
CA GLY A 56 5.39 2.78 -5.24
C GLY A 56 6.14 3.04 -3.93
N LYS A 57 7.38 3.57 -3.98
CA LYS A 57 8.12 3.99 -2.78
C LYS A 57 7.51 5.23 -2.13
N GLU A 58 7.09 6.21 -2.93
CA GLU A 58 6.41 7.39 -2.41
C GLU A 58 5.09 7.02 -1.72
N GLN A 59 4.32 6.13 -2.34
CA GLN A 59 3.08 5.60 -1.74
C GLN A 59 3.34 4.84 -0.43
N LEU A 60 4.48 4.15 -0.30
CA LEU A 60 4.87 3.50 0.95
C LEU A 60 5.07 4.52 2.08
N GLU A 61 5.75 5.63 1.81
CA GLU A 61 5.96 6.69 2.79
C GLU A 61 4.66 7.43 3.15
N ILE A 62 3.72 7.54 2.20
CA ILE A 62 2.36 8.03 2.49
C ILE A 62 1.65 7.06 3.43
N LEU A 63 1.63 5.75 3.14
CA LEU A 63 0.96 4.75 3.97
C LEU A 63 1.53 4.69 5.39
N LYS A 64 2.85 4.77 5.56
CA LYS A 64 3.48 4.83 6.89
C LYS A 64 2.95 6.01 7.71
N ARG A 65 2.87 7.21 7.10
CA ARG A 65 2.32 8.40 7.77
C ARG A 65 0.85 8.23 8.10
N GLN A 66 0.06 7.68 7.18
CA GLN A 66 -1.36 7.41 7.42
C GLN A 66 -1.59 6.40 8.54
N ALA A 67 -0.75 5.36 8.64
CA ALA A 67 -0.78 4.43 9.76
C ALA A 67 -0.52 5.17 11.07
N VAL A 68 0.54 5.99 11.17
CA VAL A 68 0.83 6.77 12.38
C VAL A 68 -0.33 7.71 12.75
N LEU A 69 -0.91 8.42 11.78
CA LEU A 69 -2.06 9.31 12.02
C LEU A 69 -3.28 8.54 12.53
N GLY A 70 -3.55 7.34 11.98
CA GLY A 70 -4.64 6.50 12.44
C GLY A 70 -4.53 6.12 13.92
N HIS A 71 -3.31 5.82 14.38
CA HIS A 71 -3.07 5.49 15.79
C HIS A 71 -3.13 6.72 16.71
N LEU A 72 -2.72 7.90 16.23
CA LEU A 72 -2.78 9.15 17.01
C LEU A 72 -4.21 9.70 17.14
N TYR A 73 -5.04 9.45 16.12
CA TYR A 73 -6.42 9.94 16.06
C TYR A 73 -7.38 8.77 15.79
N PRO A 74 -7.58 7.87 16.77
CA PRO A 74 -8.41 6.70 16.58
C PRO A 74 -9.87 7.09 16.33
N THR A 75 -10.49 6.44 15.35
CA THR A 75 -11.91 6.60 15.03
C THR A 75 -12.72 5.49 15.68
N ALA A 76 -14.03 5.68 15.85
CA ALA A 76 -14.92 4.58 16.25
C ALA A 76 -14.77 3.38 15.32
N ARG A 77 -14.81 2.16 15.87
CA ARG A 77 -14.78 0.94 15.07
C ARG A 77 -15.93 0.90 14.09
N SER A 78 -15.65 0.39 12.90
CA SER A 78 -16.69 0.18 11.89
C SER A 78 -17.55 -1.01 12.26
N VAL A 79 -18.86 -0.94 12.00
CA VAL A 79 -19.79 -2.08 12.12
C VAL A 79 -19.32 -3.28 11.25
N MET A 80 -18.56 -2.99 10.20
CA MET A 80 -17.97 -4.02 9.32
C MET A 80 -16.83 -4.82 9.97
N GLU A 81 -16.32 -4.42 11.14
CA GLU A 81 -15.27 -5.16 11.87
C GLU A 81 -15.84 -6.17 12.88
N THR A 82 -17.14 -6.12 13.16
CA THR A 82 -17.84 -7.01 14.10
C THR A 82 -18.44 -8.26 13.46
N VAL A 83 -18.35 -8.38 12.13
CA VAL A 83 -18.87 -9.52 11.35
C VAL A 83 -17.81 -10.61 11.20
#